data_AF-A0A0W8FJF6-F1
#
_entry.id   AF-A0A0W8FJF6-F1
#
_cell.length_a   1.000
_cell.length_b   1.000
_cell.length_c   1.000
_cell.angle_alpha   90.00
_cell.angle_beta   90.00
_cell.angle_gamma   90.00
#
_symmetry.space_group_name_H-M   'P 1'
#
loop_
_entity.id
_entity.type
_entity.pdbx_description
1 polymer ?
#
loop_
_entity_poly.entity_id
_entity_poly.type
_entity_poly.pdbx_seq_one_letter_code
_entity_poly.pdbx_strand_id
1 'polypeptide(L)'
;MENPFVFGEPVRGGRFIDREAELDRLKQYLKNSRNVIIYSPRKYGKTSLVIRALEDQEEEMLTVFIDCYAITSVKELAKALSRKVLRHYREKELFEAVKRLFLRISPRITIRTMPEILVEVEYAGEEEWEESFELPQRLATDKQIPVAVVFDEFQELAQFESLLKSLRTAFQHHNRVAYVFIGSRRHMMEWIFQAKESPFYNFGAHMTLREIPKDAFSGYILSSFAEADIAIAEDTVDALLALSACHPHYTQRLCFDLWYRGKIRGEITQSDLDAVLGEVIADLEDSYLTIWGSLTPNQKKVLLAVAQGEGDLFSGTFVRAYDFRSPASVQSALRKLIEKEIVAETGGTYRLSDIFMGYWLKQRFVGEARLSAGS
;
A
#
# COMPACT_ATOMS: atom_id res chain seq x y z
N MET A 1 16.73 -1.12 25.01
CA MET A 1 16.14 -1.88 23.88
C MET A 1 15.29 -0.90 23.09
N GLU A 2 15.36 -0.93 21.75
CA GLU A 2 14.48 -0.14 20.90
C GLU A 2 13.10 -0.81 20.78
N ASN A 3 12.06 -0.04 20.49
CA ASN A 3 10.72 -0.58 20.31
C ASN A 3 10.69 -1.53 19.08
N PRO A 4 10.27 -2.81 19.24
CA PRO A 4 10.24 -3.77 18.13
C PRO A 4 9.07 -3.53 17.18
N PHE A 5 8.03 -2.82 17.62
CA PHE A 5 6.85 -2.52 16.81
C PHE A 5 7.11 -1.34 15.89
N VAL A 6 6.68 -1.42 14.64
CA VAL A 6 6.90 -0.38 13.63
C VAL A 6 5.62 -0.14 12.85
N PHE A 7 5.22 1.11 12.75
CA PHE A 7 4.09 1.54 11.92
C PHE A 7 4.46 2.82 11.17
N GLY A 8 3.81 3.05 10.02
CA GLY A 8 4.04 4.25 9.20
C GLY A 8 5.16 4.13 8.16
N GLU A 9 6.02 3.12 8.25
CA GLU A 9 7.09 2.86 7.29
C GLU A 9 7.13 1.38 6.85
N PRO A 10 7.71 1.06 5.67
CA PRO A 10 7.94 -0.32 5.27
C PRO A 10 8.87 -1.03 6.25
N VAL A 11 8.44 -2.21 6.68
CA VAL A 11 9.14 -3.01 7.69
C VAL A 11 10.26 -3.82 7.04
N ARG A 12 11.42 -3.92 7.70
CA ARG A 12 12.62 -4.63 7.24
C ARG A 12 13.15 -5.58 8.31
N GLY A 13 13.95 -6.56 7.88
CA GLY A 13 14.67 -7.48 8.77
C GLY A 13 13.74 -8.29 9.67
N GLY A 14 14.17 -8.52 10.92
CA GLY A 14 13.45 -9.36 11.89
C GLY A 14 12.10 -8.82 12.38
N ARG A 15 11.70 -7.63 11.94
CA ARG A 15 10.37 -7.05 12.23
C ARG A 15 9.32 -7.46 11.20
N PHE A 16 9.73 -8.12 10.11
CA PHE A 16 8.82 -8.65 9.10
C PHE A 16 8.20 -9.97 9.61
N ILE A 17 6.89 -9.97 9.81
CA ILE A 17 6.15 -11.06 10.46
C ILE A 17 5.37 -11.83 9.40
N ASP A 18 5.39 -13.17 9.51
CA ASP A 18 4.64 -14.08 8.64
C ASP A 18 5.05 -13.90 7.17
N ARG A 19 4.17 -14.26 6.22
CA ARG A 19 4.36 -14.07 4.76
C ARG A 19 5.48 -14.87 4.13
N GLU A 20 5.97 -15.92 4.77
CA GLU A 20 7.05 -16.76 4.25
C GLU A 20 6.65 -17.36 2.90
N ALA A 21 5.42 -17.85 2.78
CA ALA A 21 4.89 -18.39 1.53
C ALA A 21 4.76 -17.33 0.42
N GLU A 22 4.24 -16.14 0.74
CA GLU A 22 4.17 -15.03 -0.21
C GLU A 22 5.55 -14.54 -0.64
N LEU A 23 6.50 -14.45 0.30
CA LEU A 23 7.87 -14.04 0.07
C LEU A 23 8.60 -15.02 -0.84
N ASP A 24 8.55 -16.31 -0.53
CA ASP A 24 9.16 -17.36 -1.33
C ASP A 24 8.58 -17.38 -2.75
N ARG A 25 7.26 -17.24 -2.87
CA ARG A 25 6.59 -17.18 -4.18
C ARG A 25 6.99 -15.95 -4.99
N LEU A 26 7.09 -14.78 -4.35
CA LEU A 26 7.55 -13.56 -5.00
C LEU A 26 9.00 -13.72 -5.49
N LYS A 27 9.90 -14.21 -4.64
CA LYS A 27 11.29 -14.47 -4.99
C LYS A 27 11.41 -15.42 -6.17
N GLN A 28 10.63 -16.50 -6.19
CA GLN A 28 10.59 -17.43 -7.33
C GLN A 28 10.13 -16.75 -8.62
N TYR A 29 9.11 -15.89 -8.58
CA TYR A 29 8.69 -15.14 -9.77
C TYR A 29 9.78 -14.20 -10.27
N LEU A 30 10.44 -13.47 -9.37
CA LEU A 30 11.53 -12.56 -9.70
C LEU A 30 12.72 -13.29 -10.33
N LYS A 31 13.15 -14.44 -9.78
CA LYS A 31 14.23 -15.26 -10.36
C LYS A 31 13.95 -15.72 -11.79
N ASN A 32 12.68 -15.89 -12.13
CA ASN A 32 12.25 -16.36 -13.45
C ASN A 32 11.84 -15.22 -14.40
N SER A 33 12.23 -13.97 -14.12
CA SER A 33 11.83 -12.78 -14.90
C SER A 33 10.31 -12.67 -15.11
N ARG A 34 9.51 -13.16 -14.15
CA ARG A 34 8.05 -13.19 -14.27
C ARG A 34 7.45 -11.97 -13.60
N ASN A 35 6.55 -11.30 -14.32
CA ASN A 35 5.82 -10.16 -13.79
C ASN A 35 4.83 -10.57 -12.69
N VAL A 36 4.71 -9.74 -11.67
CA VAL A 36 3.85 -9.95 -10.51
C VAL A 36 2.99 -8.72 -10.26
N ILE A 37 1.71 -8.94 -9.99
CA ILE A 37 0.75 -7.92 -9.62
C ILE A 37 0.34 -8.16 -8.18
N ILE A 38 0.61 -7.19 -7.30
CA ILE A 38 0.29 -7.25 -5.87
C ILE A 38 -0.72 -6.15 -5.54
N TYR A 39 -1.95 -6.53 -5.21
CA TYR A 39 -2.95 -5.57 -4.74
C TYR A 39 -3.70 -6.10 -3.52
N SER A 40 -3.88 -5.19 -2.57
CA SER A 40 -4.54 -5.39 -1.28
C SER A 40 -4.77 -3.98 -0.71
N PRO A 41 -5.69 -3.79 0.26
CA PRO A 41 -5.92 -2.48 0.84
C PRO A 41 -4.62 -1.83 1.38
N ARG A 42 -4.67 -0.52 1.62
CA ARG A 42 -3.52 0.23 2.16
C ARG A 42 -3.03 -0.41 3.46
N LYS A 43 -1.73 -0.32 3.71
CA LYS A 43 -1.12 -0.72 5.00
C LYS A 43 -1.17 -2.24 5.34
N TYR A 44 -1.35 -3.09 4.33
CA TYR A 44 -1.23 -4.57 4.43
C TYR A 44 0.21 -5.11 4.29
N GLY A 45 1.21 -4.24 4.10
CA GLY A 45 2.62 -4.65 4.00
C GLY A 45 3.09 -5.05 2.59
N LYS A 46 2.37 -4.65 1.53
CA LYS A 46 2.75 -4.92 0.13
C LYS A 46 4.17 -4.45 -0.20
N THR A 47 4.45 -3.17 0.08
CA THR A 47 5.76 -2.57 -0.15
C THR A 47 6.84 -3.22 0.71
N SER A 48 6.54 -3.54 1.98
CA SER A 48 7.46 -4.27 2.87
C SER A 48 7.83 -5.65 2.31
N LEU A 49 6.85 -6.41 1.82
CA LEU A 49 7.07 -7.73 1.21
C LEU A 49 7.99 -7.64 -0.01
N VAL A 50 7.76 -6.65 -0.88
CA VAL A 50 8.58 -6.47 -2.09
C VAL A 50 9.98 -6.02 -1.73
N ILE A 51 10.14 -5.04 -0.83
CA ILE A 51 11.46 -4.60 -0.36
C ILE A 51 12.23 -5.79 0.23
N ARG A 52 11.59 -6.59 1.08
CA ARG A 52 12.21 -7.77 1.67
C ARG A 52 12.65 -8.79 0.61
N ALA A 53 11.79 -9.07 -0.38
CA ALA A 53 12.14 -9.98 -1.47
C ALA A 53 13.32 -9.48 -2.30
N LEU A 54 13.43 -8.17 -2.51
CA LEU A 54 14.53 -7.54 -3.23
C LEU A 54 15.83 -7.54 -2.42
N GLU A 55 15.78 -7.24 -1.12
CA GLU A 55 16.93 -7.32 -0.20
C GLU A 55 17.50 -8.76 -0.16
N ASP A 56 16.63 -9.76 -0.07
CA ASP A 56 17.01 -11.18 -0.09
C ASP A 56 17.67 -11.64 -1.41
N GLN A 57 17.63 -10.81 -2.46
CA GLN A 57 18.12 -11.13 -3.81
C GLN A 57 19.07 -10.07 -4.36
N GLU A 58 19.59 -9.17 -3.51
CA GLU A 58 20.38 -8.01 -3.95
C GLU A 58 21.68 -8.38 -4.69
N GLU A 59 22.26 -9.56 -4.40
CA GLU A 59 23.43 -10.08 -5.08
C GLU A 59 23.11 -10.72 -6.46
N GLU A 60 21.85 -11.14 -6.66
CA GLU A 60 21.42 -11.88 -7.86
C GLU A 60 20.74 -10.98 -8.90
N MET A 61 20.26 -9.80 -8.52
CA MET A 61 19.51 -8.92 -9.41
C MET A 61 19.65 -7.42 -9.10
N LEU A 62 19.54 -6.60 -10.14
CA LEU A 62 19.50 -5.14 -10.02
C LEU A 62 18.06 -4.68 -9.76
N THR A 63 17.89 -3.65 -8.93
CA THR A 63 16.56 -3.17 -8.54
C THR A 63 16.29 -1.74 -9.00
N VAL A 64 15.11 -1.49 -9.55
CA VAL A 64 14.60 -0.17 -9.87
C VAL A 64 13.25 0.00 -9.19
N PHE A 65 13.17 0.87 -8.18
CA PHE A 65 11.93 1.14 -7.45
C PHE A 65 11.41 2.54 -7.79
N ILE A 66 10.16 2.62 -8.25
CA ILE A 66 9.45 3.84 -8.62
C ILE A 66 8.18 3.93 -7.79
N ASP A 67 8.05 5.00 -7.03
CA ASP A 67 6.79 5.39 -6.40
C ASP A 67 5.98 6.21 -7.43
N CYS A 68 4.88 5.64 -7.92
CA CYS A 68 4.02 6.27 -8.92
C CYS A 68 3.10 7.34 -8.32
N TYR A 69 2.95 7.40 -6.99
CA TYR A 69 2.08 8.39 -6.34
C TYR A 69 2.61 9.82 -6.55
N ALA A 70 3.93 9.99 -6.61
CA ALA A 70 4.56 11.30 -6.83
C ALA A 70 4.56 11.74 -8.32
N ILE A 71 4.22 10.85 -9.25
CA ILE A 71 4.34 11.10 -10.69
C ILE A 71 3.16 11.92 -11.19
N THR A 72 3.45 13.11 -11.72
CA THR A 72 2.46 14.08 -12.23
C THR A 72 2.34 14.09 -13.76
N SER A 73 3.28 13.46 -14.47
CA SER A 73 3.26 13.37 -15.93
C SER A 73 4.05 12.18 -16.46
N VAL A 74 3.77 11.78 -17.69
CA VAL A 74 4.53 10.72 -18.39
C VAL A 74 6.02 11.08 -18.52
N LYS A 75 6.33 12.35 -18.78
CA LYS A 75 7.72 12.84 -18.83
C LYS A 75 8.42 12.67 -17.48
N GLU A 76 7.73 12.89 -16.37
CA GLU A 76 8.28 12.68 -15.04
C GLU A 76 8.57 11.19 -14.77
N LEU A 77 7.68 10.28 -15.18
CA LEU A 77 7.91 8.84 -15.08
C LEU A 77 9.18 8.43 -15.82
N ALA A 78 9.35 8.90 -17.05
CA ALA A 78 10.52 8.62 -17.88
C ALA A 78 11.83 9.13 -17.25
N LYS A 79 11.80 10.36 -16.70
CA LYS A 79 12.94 10.92 -15.95
C LYS A 79 13.25 10.10 -14.71
N ALA A 80 12.22 9.71 -13.94
CA ALA A 80 12.39 8.92 -12.72
C ALA A 80 13.01 7.55 -13.03
N LEU A 81 12.49 6.86 -14.05
CA LEU A 81 13.00 5.58 -14.53
C LEU A 81 14.46 5.70 -14.98
N SER A 82 14.76 6.68 -15.82
CA SER A 82 16.12 6.91 -16.33
C SER A 82 17.12 7.22 -15.23
N ARG A 83 16.74 8.09 -14.29
CA ARG A 83 17.57 8.40 -13.11
C ARG A 83 17.86 7.15 -12.29
N LYS A 84 16.85 6.31 -12.03
CA LYS A 84 17.00 5.09 -11.24
C LYS A 84 17.83 4.03 -11.97
N VAL A 85 17.72 3.92 -13.29
CA VAL A 85 18.58 3.05 -14.11
C VAL A 85 20.02 3.54 -14.09
N LEU A 86 20.26 4.83 -14.30
CA LEU A 86 21.61 5.41 -14.34
C LEU A 86 22.35 5.32 -13.00
N ARG A 87 21.64 5.23 -11.87
CA ARG A 87 22.24 5.00 -10.54
C ARG A 87 23.00 3.67 -10.41
N HIS A 88 22.77 2.71 -11.31
CA HIS A 88 23.52 1.45 -11.38
C HIS A 88 24.90 1.58 -12.05
N TYR A 89 25.28 2.80 -12.42
CA TYR A 89 26.58 3.11 -13.02
C TYR A 89 27.40 4.00 -12.11
N ARG A 90 28.70 3.74 -12.07
CA ARG A 90 29.65 4.62 -11.38
C ARG A 90 29.80 5.91 -12.18
N GLU A 91 30.20 6.99 -11.51
CA GLU A 91 30.40 8.31 -12.14
C GLU A 91 31.24 8.23 -13.42
N LYS A 92 32.37 7.50 -13.37
CA LYS A 92 33.29 7.32 -14.50
C LYS A 92 32.69 6.54 -15.68
N GLU A 93 31.63 5.77 -15.44
CA GLU A 93 30.95 4.93 -16.44
C GLU A 93 29.72 5.61 -17.04
N LEU A 94 29.19 6.67 -16.39
CA LEU A 94 27.92 7.27 -16.76
C LEU A 94 27.88 7.76 -18.20
N PHE A 95 28.93 8.45 -18.67
CA PHE A 95 28.96 8.96 -20.04
C PHE A 95 28.85 7.84 -21.09
N GLU A 96 29.62 6.76 -20.90
CA GLU A 96 29.59 5.61 -21.81
C GLU A 96 28.31 4.78 -21.64
N ALA A 97 27.78 4.67 -20.43
CA ALA A 97 26.48 4.06 -20.18
C ALA A 97 25.37 4.80 -20.92
N VAL A 98 25.37 6.13 -20.88
CA VAL A 98 24.35 6.95 -21.56
C VAL A 98 24.36 6.70 -23.06
N LYS A 99 25.54 6.68 -23.69
CA LYS A 99 25.66 6.36 -25.13
C LYS A 99 25.15 4.97 -25.49
N ARG A 100 25.38 3.97 -24.62
CA ARG A 100 24.93 2.59 -24.86
C ARG A 100 23.43 2.40 -24.58
N LEU A 101 22.90 3.13 -23.59
CA LEU A 101 21.53 2.97 -23.13
C LEU A 101 20.53 3.84 -23.89
N PHE A 102 20.91 5.04 -24.33
CA PHE A 102 20.06 5.99 -25.04
C PHE A 102 20.51 6.05 -26.51
N LEU A 103 19.85 5.25 -27.35
CA LEU A 103 20.28 5.00 -28.73
C LEU A 103 19.62 5.97 -29.72
N ARG A 104 18.41 6.43 -29.41
CA ARG A 104 17.60 7.28 -30.29
C ARG A 104 17.49 8.72 -29.78
N ILE A 105 17.73 8.94 -28.48
CA ILE A 105 17.63 10.24 -27.84
C ILE A 105 18.93 10.63 -27.15
N SER A 106 19.15 11.93 -26.97
CA SER A 106 20.30 12.48 -26.26
C SER A 106 19.81 13.27 -25.05
N PRO A 107 19.58 12.61 -23.89
CA PRO A 107 19.10 13.32 -22.72
C PRO A 107 20.20 14.24 -22.18
N ARG A 108 19.82 15.40 -21.67
CA ARG A 108 20.73 16.22 -20.87
C ARG A 108 20.83 15.61 -19.48
N ILE A 109 22.04 15.23 -19.10
CA ILE A 109 22.31 14.60 -17.81
C ILE A 109 23.20 15.50 -16.97
N THR A 110 22.67 15.93 -15.82
CA THR A 110 23.43 16.68 -14.83
C THR A 110 23.83 15.71 -13.72
N ILE A 111 25.13 15.60 -13.47
CA ILE A 111 25.69 14.80 -12.38
C ILE A 111 26.20 15.78 -11.32
N ARG A 112 25.68 15.67 -10.10
CA ARG A 112 26.23 16.38 -8.94
C ARG A 112 26.83 15.35 -8.00
N THR A 113 28.09 15.52 -7.66
CA THR A 113 28.82 14.69 -6.71
C THR A 113 29.02 15.50 -5.44
N MET A 114 28.24 15.21 -4.38
CA MET A 114 28.52 15.44 -2.94
C MET A 114 27.21 15.72 -2.16
N PRO A 115 26.93 15.02 -1.03
CA PRO A 115 27.58 13.80 -0.51
C PRO A 115 27.18 12.51 -1.26
N GLU A 116 26.18 12.57 -2.15
CA GLU A 116 25.73 11.45 -2.99
C GLU A 116 25.79 11.84 -4.49
N ILE A 117 25.79 10.85 -5.38
CA ILE A 117 25.67 11.08 -6.83
C ILE A 117 24.20 11.38 -7.15
N LEU A 118 23.90 12.64 -7.43
CA LEU A 118 22.60 13.04 -7.96
C LEU A 118 22.67 13.06 -9.49
N VAL A 119 21.83 12.24 -10.12
CA VAL A 119 21.63 12.21 -11.58
C VAL A 119 20.30 12.89 -11.88
N GLU A 120 20.33 13.97 -12.65
CA GLU A 120 19.14 14.61 -13.22
C GLU A 120 19.10 14.32 -14.73
N VAL A 121 17.90 14.11 -15.26
CA VAL A 121 17.69 13.78 -16.66
C VAL A 121 16.66 14.75 -17.24
N GLU A 122 16.99 15.39 -18.37
CA GLU A 122 16.06 16.22 -19.13
C GLU A 122 15.97 15.75 -20.58
N TYR A 123 14.74 15.66 -21.08
CA TYR A 123 14.42 15.39 -22.49
C TYR A 123 14.01 16.68 -23.18
N ALA A 124 14.50 16.87 -24.41
CA ALA A 124 14.28 18.06 -25.20
C ALA A 124 12.89 18.04 -25.88
N GLY A 125 12.43 16.86 -26.33
CA GLY A 125 11.16 16.68 -27.04
C GLY A 125 10.05 15.93 -26.28
N GLU A 126 8.82 16.00 -26.80
CA GLU A 126 7.66 15.26 -26.29
C GLU A 126 7.62 13.78 -26.68
N GLU A 127 8.31 13.34 -27.73
CA GLU A 127 8.33 11.91 -28.14
C GLU A 127 9.57 11.16 -27.64
N GLU A 128 10.53 11.87 -27.05
CA GLU A 128 11.82 11.30 -26.62
C GLU A 128 11.68 10.39 -25.40
N TRP A 129 10.59 10.46 -24.63
CA TRP A 129 10.49 9.72 -23.39
C TRP A 129 10.15 8.24 -23.56
N GLU A 130 9.60 7.80 -24.70
CA GLU A 130 9.22 6.39 -24.90
C GLU A 130 10.42 5.44 -24.85
N GLU A 131 11.58 5.86 -25.37
CA GLU A 131 12.81 5.08 -25.27
C GLU A 131 13.24 4.84 -23.82
N SER A 132 12.83 5.70 -22.87
CA SER A 132 13.14 5.46 -21.45
C SER A 132 12.56 4.15 -20.93
N PHE A 133 11.45 3.67 -21.51
CA PHE A 133 10.80 2.44 -21.08
C PHE A 133 11.60 1.19 -21.46
N GLU A 134 12.51 1.28 -22.44
CA GLU A 134 13.44 0.21 -22.84
C GLU A 134 14.64 0.08 -21.90
N LEU A 135 14.91 1.10 -21.08
CA LEU A 135 16.12 1.19 -20.26
C LEU A 135 16.30 0.02 -19.28
N PRO A 136 15.26 -0.54 -18.62
CA PRO A 136 15.43 -1.71 -17.76
C PRO A 136 16.04 -2.91 -18.49
N GLN A 137 15.57 -3.22 -19.70
CA GLN A 137 16.08 -4.33 -20.48
C GLN A 137 17.51 -4.08 -20.96
N ARG A 138 17.82 -2.83 -21.34
CA ARG A 138 19.17 -2.43 -21.74
C ARG A 138 20.15 -2.47 -20.57
N LEU A 139 19.73 -2.01 -19.38
CA LEU A 139 20.50 -2.17 -18.15
C LEU A 139 20.81 -3.65 -17.87
N ALA A 140 19.79 -4.51 -17.94
CA ALA A 140 19.95 -5.94 -17.69
C ALA A 140 20.92 -6.61 -18.68
N THR A 141 20.95 -6.13 -19.92
CA THR A 141 21.84 -6.61 -20.98
C THR A 141 23.25 -6.06 -20.81
N ASP A 142 23.42 -4.77 -20.53
CA ASP A 142 24.72 -4.13 -20.36
C ASP A 142 25.47 -4.67 -19.14
N LYS A 143 24.76 -4.87 -18.03
CA LYS A 143 25.34 -5.42 -16.78
C LYS A 143 25.39 -6.95 -16.73
N GLN A 144 24.72 -7.63 -17.67
CA GLN A 144 24.54 -9.08 -17.65
C GLN A 144 23.89 -9.64 -16.37
N ILE A 145 23.11 -8.81 -15.66
CA ILE A 145 22.40 -9.16 -14.42
C ILE A 145 20.90 -8.90 -14.64
N PRO A 146 19.98 -9.80 -14.23
CA PRO A 146 18.54 -9.55 -14.30
C PRO A 146 18.12 -8.29 -13.54
N VAL A 147 17.03 -7.64 -13.97
CA VAL A 147 16.51 -6.43 -13.33
C VAL A 147 15.10 -6.67 -12.79
N ALA A 148 14.84 -6.28 -11.54
CA ALA A 148 13.48 -6.14 -11.01
C ALA A 148 13.08 -4.66 -11.05
N VAL A 149 11.95 -4.35 -11.72
CA VAL A 149 11.37 -3.01 -11.73
C VAL A 149 10.08 -3.01 -10.93
N VAL A 150 10.04 -2.26 -9.84
CA VAL A 150 8.87 -2.08 -8.99
C VAL A 150 8.20 -0.76 -9.30
N PHE A 151 6.90 -0.81 -9.60
CA PHE A 151 6.02 0.34 -9.64
C PHE A 151 5.07 0.27 -8.44
N ASP A 152 5.31 1.12 -7.44
CA ASP A 152 4.42 1.25 -6.29
C ASP A 152 3.29 2.23 -6.58
N GLU A 153 2.10 1.95 -6.05
CA GLU A 153 0.83 2.63 -6.40
C GLU A 153 0.61 2.78 -7.92
N PHE A 154 0.83 1.69 -8.69
CA PHE A 154 0.76 1.68 -10.16
C PHE A 154 -0.57 2.18 -10.72
N GLN A 155 -1.68 2.06 -9.98
CA GLN A 155 -2.97 2.57 -10.44
C GLN A 155 -2.96 4.09 -10.70
N GLU A 156 -2.05 4.84 -10.07
CA GLU A 156 -1.95 6.29 -10.30
C GLU A 156 -1.49 6.59 -11.74
N LEU A 157 -0.85 5.63 -12.42
CA LEU A 157 -0.47 5.79 -13.83
C LEU A 157 -1.66 5.62 -14.80
N ALA A 158 -2.75 5.01 -14.36
CA ALA A 158 -3.92 4.76 -15.22
C ALA A 158 -4.67 6.04 -15.63
N GLN A 159 -4.42 7.16 -14.95
CA GLN A 159 -5.00 8.46 -15.30
C GLN A 159 -4.35 9.08 -16.55
N PHE A 160 -3.13 8.65 -16.92
CA PHE A 160 -2.41 9.19 -18.07
C PHE A 160 -2.85 8.48 -19.35
N GLU A 161 -3.35 9.28 -20.30
CA GLU A 161 -3.81 8.77 -21.58
C GLU A 161 -2.68 8.05 -22.33
N SER A 162 -3.00 6.91 -22.93
CA SER A 162 -2.09 6.06 -23.72
C SER A 162 -0.86 5.49 -23.01
N LEU A 163 -0.53 5.92 -21.78
CA LEU A 163 0.66 5.46 -21.05
C LEU A 163 0.68 3.94 -20.87
N LEU A 164 -0.45 3.35 -20.46
CA LEU A 164 -0.54 1.89 -20.28
C LEU A 164 -0.24 1.14 -21.59
N LYS A 165 -0.63 1.70 -22.74
CA LYS A 165 -0.33 1.11 -24.05
C LYS A 165 1.15 1.21 -24.39
N SER A 166 1.78 2.36 -24.14
CA SER A 166 3.22 2.55 -24.36
C SER A 166 4.06 1.65 -23.45
N LEU A 167 3.73 1.56 -22.15
CA LEU A 167 4.40 0.65 -21.21
C LEU A 167 4.25 -0.81 -21.65
N ARG A 168 3.04 -1.24 -22.01
CA ARG A 168 2.81 -2.60 -22.50
C ARG A 168 3.65 -2.92 -23.74
N THR A 169 3.73 -1.97 -24.67
CA THR A 169 4.47 -2.11 -25.94
C THR A 169 5.95 -2.40 -25.69
N ALA A 170 6.58 -1.69 -24.75
CA ALA A 170 7.98 -1.96 -24.36
C ALA A 170 8.09 -3.27 -23.54
N PHE A 171 7.36 -3.35 -22.43
CA PHE A 171 7.61 -4.36 -21.39
C PHE A 171 7.35 -5.80 -21.86
N GLN A 172 6.47 -6.02 -22.83
CA GLN A 172 6.18 -7.37 -23.34
C GLN A 172 7.36 -8.02 -24.08
N HIS A 173 8.34 -7.24 -24.54
CA HIS A 173 9.53 -7.74 -25.23
C HIS A 173 10.72 -7.92 -24.30
N HIS A 174 10.58 -7.54 -23.02
CA HIS A 174 11.64 -7.66 -22.04
C HIS A 174 11.67 -9.06 -21.45
N ASN A 175 12.83 -9.71 -21.52
CA ASN A 175 13.03 -11.10 -21.09
C ASN A 175 14.06 -11.24 -19.95
N ARG A 176 14.73 -10.15 -19.58
CA ARG A 176 15.66 -10.09 -18.44
C ARG A 176 15.17 -9.15 -17.34
N VAL A 177 13.89 -8.80 -17.39
CA VAL A 177 13.25 -7.86 -16.47
C VAL A 177 12.01 -8.50 -15.86
N ALA A 178 11.91 -8.51 -14.53
CA ALA A 178 10.69 -8.82 -13.82
C ALA A 178 10.01 -7.51 -13.38
N TYR A 179 8.74 -7.33 -13.74
CA TYR A 179 7.96 -6.18 -13.29
C TYR A 179 7.09 -6.52 -12.07
N VAL A 180 7.17 -5.71 -11.02
CA VAL A 180 6.29 -5.82 -9.86
C VAL A 180 5.39 -4.59 -9.81
N PHE A 181 4.09 -4.81 -9.95
CA PHE A 181 3.08 -3.75 -9.91
C PHE A 181 2.33 -3.83 -8.58
N ILE A 182 2.52 -2.83 -7.72
CA ILE A 182 1.86 -2.74 -6.42
C ILE A 182 0.73 -1.72 -6.52
N GLY A 183 -0.42 -2.00 -5.91
CA GLY A 183 -1.50 -1.00 -5.84
C GLY A 183 -2.45 -1.23 -4.69
N SER A 184 -2.91 -0.13 -4.09
CA SER A 184 -3.86 -0.16 -2.97
C SER A 184 -5.33 -0.14 -3.42
N ARG A 185 -5.63 0.44 -4.59
CA ARG A 185 -7.00 0.46 -5.16
C ARG A 185 -7.30 -0.82 -5.93
N ARG A 186 -7.84 -1.82 -5.22
CA ARG A 186 -8.20 -3.13 -5.78
C ARG A 186 -8.99 -3.04 -7.09
N HIS A 187 -10.07 -2.25 -7.14
CA HIS A 187 -10.91 -2.13 -8.34
C HIS A 187 -10.14 -1.63 -9.57
N MET A 188 -9.26 -0.64 -9.39
CA MET A 188 -8.41 -0.12 -10.47
C MET A 188 -7.41 -1.17 -10.91
N MET A 189 -6.76 -1.85 -9.97
CA MET A 189 -5.79 -2.91 -10.28
C MET A 189 -6.45 -4.09 -11.01
N GLU A 190 -7.65 -4.50 -10.59
CA GLU A 190 -8.44 -5.52 -11.29
C GLU A 190 -8.82 -5.04 -12.70
N TRP A 191 -9.24 -3.79 -12.88
CA TRP A 191 -9.50 -3.23 -14.21
C TRP A 191 -8.24 -3.23 -15.09
N ILE A 192 -7.10 -2.74 -14.58
CA ILE A 192 -5.84 -2.66 -15.34
C ILE A 192 -5.36 -4.04 -15.78
N PHE A 193 -5.40 -5.06 -14.92
CA PHE A 193 -4.74 -6.34 -15.18
C PHE A 193 -5.69 -7.48 -15.58
N GLN A 194 -6.99 -7.35 -15.33
CA GLN A 194 -8.00 -8.40 -15.60
C GLN A 194 -9.12 -7.99 -16.55
N ALA A 195 -9.33 -6.70 -16.86
CA ALA A 195 -10.29 -6.32 -17.90
C ALA A 195 -9.72 -6.64 -19.29
N LYS A 196 -10.53 -7.26 -20.16
CA LYS A 196 -10.09 -7.68 -21.51
C LYS A 196 -9.72 -6.50 -22.41
N GLU A 197 -10.31 -5.35 -22.14
CA GLU A 197 -10.11 -4.11 -22.89
C GLU A 197 -8.81 -3.39 -22.48
N SER A 198 -8.21 -3.77 -21.34
CA SER A 198 -7.00 -3.13 -20.85
C SER A 198 -5.75 -3.64 -21.58
N PRO A 199 -4.78 -2.76 -21.94
CA PRO A 199 -3.49 -3.18 -22.49
C PRO A 199 -2.71 -4.16 -21.60
N PHE A 200 -2.92 -4.10 -20.28
CA PHE A 200 -2.25 -4.94 -19.30
C PHE A 200 -2.99 -6.24 -18.96
N TYR A 201 -4.03 -6.59 -19.73
CA TYR A 201 -4.75 -7.85 -19.55
C TYR A 201 -3.79 -9.05 -19.52
N ASN A 202 -3.86 -9.81 -18.43
CA ASN A 202 -3.06 -11.01 -18.18
C ASN A 202 -1.54 -10.78 -18.28
N PHE A 203 -1.04 -9.63 -17.79
CA PHE A 203 0.38 -9.26 -17.88
C PHE A 203 1.27 -9.81 -16.75
N GLY A 204 0.80 -10.73 -15.91
CA GLY A 204 1.62 -11.33 -14.86
C GLY A 204 0.83 -12.19 -13.88
N ALA A 205 1.52 -12.69 -12.86
CA ALA A 205 0.92 -13.47 -11.79
C ALA A 205 0.27 -12.56 -10.74
N HIS A 206 -0.95 -12.91 -10.31
CA HIS A 206 -1.65 -12.16 -9.27
C HIS A 206 -1.28 -12.68 -7.88
N MET A 207 -1.09 -11.75 -6.94
CA MET A 207 -0.88 -12.01 -5.53
C MET A 207 -1.70 -11.00 -4.71
N THR A 208 -2.38 -11.48 -3.68
CA THR A 208 -3.19 -10.66 -2.77
C THR A 208 -2.79 -11.01 -1.35
N LEU A 209 -2.43 -9.98 -0.57
CA LEU A 209 -2.16 -10.10 0.85
C LEU A 209 -3.46 -9.99 1.62
N ARG A 210 -3.61 -10.85 2.62
CA ARG A 210 -4.73 -10.85 3.56
C ARG A 210 -4.30 -10.27 4.90
N GLU A 211 -5.12 -10.33 5.92
CA GLU A 211 -4.70 -10.08 7.29
C GLU A 211 -3.64 -11.12 7.72
N ILE A 212 -2.84 -10.80 8.74
CA ILE A 212 -1.88 -11.76 9.31
C ILE A 212 -2.68 -12.78 10.14
N PRO A 213 -2.37 -14.09 10.07
CA PRO A 213 -3.02 -15.08 10.91
C PRO A 213 -2.90 -14.73 12.40
N LYS A 214 -4.01 -14.86 13.15
CA LYS A 214 -4.08 -14.49 14.58
C LYS A 214 -2.95 -15.13 15.39
N ASP A 215 -2.71 -16.43 15.20
CA ASP A 215 -1.72 -17.19 15.98
C ASP A 215 -0.29 -16.71 15.71
N ALA A 216 0.05 -16.44 14.45
CA ALA A 216 1.35 -15.89 14.06
C ALA A 216 1.57 -14.50 14.68
N PHE A 217 0.53 -13.66 14.65
CA PHE A 217 0.62 -12.31 15.19
C PHE A 217 0.70 -12.31 16.73
N SER A 218 -0.09 -13.16 17.39
CA SER A 218 -0.08 -13.34 18.84
C SER A 218 1.30 -13.79 19.33
N GLY A 219 1.88 -14.81 18.67
CA GLY A 219 3.23 -15.29 18.98
C GLY A 219 4.28 -14.19 18.88
N TYR A 220 4.25 -13.37 17.81
CA TYR A 220 5.15 -12.24 17.65
C TYR A 220 4.99 -11.17 18.76
N ILE A 221 3.74 -10.83 19.11
CA ILE A 221 3.46 -9.81 20.12
C ILE A 221 3.97 -10.27 21.48
N LEU A 222 3.64 -11.50 21.89
CA LEU A 222 4.07 -12.08 23.15
C LEU A 222 5.59 -12.16 23.25
N SER A 223 6.28 -12.63 22.19
CA SER A 223 7.74 -12.69 22.18
C SER A 223 8.38 -11.30 22.25
N SER A 224 7.86 -10.33 21.49
CA SER A 224 8.37 -8.96 21.44
C SER A 224 8.27 -8.24 22.78
N PHE A 225 7.18 -8.47 23.54
CA PHE A 225 7.04 -7.91 24.89
C PHE A 225 7.90 -8.65 25.92
N ALA A 226 7.99 -9.98 25.83
CA ALA A 226 8.84 -10.78 26.70
C ALA A 226 10.33 -10.42 26.57
N GLU A 227 10.83 -10.23 25.34
CA GLU A 227 12.20 -9.76 25.08
C GLU A 227 12.51 -8.39 25.72
N ALA A 228 11.48 -7.55 25.90
CA ALA A 228 11.60 -6.23 26.51
C ALA A 228 11.43 -6.22 28.04
N ASP A 229 11.28 -7.40 28.67
CA ASP A 229 10.92 -7.59 30.07
C ASP A 229 9.57 -6.93 30.44
N ILE A 230 8.58 -7.02 29.56
CA ILE A 230 7.23 -6.47 29.77
C ILE A 230 6.22 -7.62 29.83
N ALA A 231 5.53 -7.75 30.96
CA ALA A 231 4.47 -8.74 31.12
C ALA A 231 3.18 -8.29 30.39
N ILE A 232 2.57 -9.20 29.64
CA ILE A 232 1.25 -8.99 29.02
C ILE A 232 0.50 -10.33 29.02
N ALA A 233 -0.78 -10.31 29.38
CA ALA A 233 -1.62 -11.51 29.37
C ALA A 233 -2.08 -11.84 27.94
N GLU A 234 -2.22 -13.12 27.64
CA GLU A 234 -2.74 -13.59 26.33
C GLU A 234 -4.12 -12.99 26.02
N ASP A 235 -5.00 -12.87 27.02
CA ASP A 235 -6.32 -12.26 26.87
C ASP A 235 -6.24 -10.79 26.40
N THR A 236 -5.23 -10.03 26.83
CA THR A 236 -5.01 -8.65 26.39
C THR A 236 -4.50 -8.60 24.95
N VAL A 237 -3.64 -9.55 24.55
CA VAL A 237 -3.19 -9.69 23.15
C VAL A 237 -4.37 -10.07 22.24
N ASP A 238 -5.24 -10.98 22.69
CA ASP A 238 -6.44 -11.38 22.00
C ASP A 238 -7.43 -10.23 21.82
N ALA A 239 -7.64 -9.43 22.86
CA ALA A 239 -8.45 -8.21 22.78
C ALA A 239 -7.86 -7.20 21.78
N LEU A 240 -6.54 -6.98 21.81
CA LEU A 240 -5.84 -6.10 20.87
C LEU A 240 -6.04 -6.56 19.41
N LEU A 241 -5.83 -7.85 19.14
CA LEU A 241 -5.97 -8.44 17.81
C LEU A 241 -7.42 -8.42 17.31
N ALA A 242 -8.39 -8.56 18.20
CA ALA A 242 -9.81 -8.38 17.88
C ALA A 242 -10.12 -6.92 17.54
N LEU A 243 -9.60 -5.96 18.32
CA LEU A 243 -9.81 -4.53 18.09
C LEU A 243 -9.22 -4.07 16.74
N SER A 244 -8.03 -4.56 16.40
CA SER A 244 -7.32 -4.25 15.16
C SER A 244 -7.72 -5.12 13.96
N ALA A 245 -8.60 -6.11 14.17
CA ALA A 245 -8.96 -7.13 13.19
C ALA A 245 -7.73 -7.84 12.56
N CYS A 246 -6.67 -8.06 13.36
CA CYS A 246 -5.39 -8.62 12.89
C CYS A 246 -4.75 -7.84 11.72
N HIS A 247 -5.15 -6.59 11.51
CA HIS A 247 -4.61 -5.77 10.44
C HIS A 247 -3.18 -5.33 10.81
N PRO A 248 -2.16 -5.52 9.94
CA PRO A 248 -0.76 -5.29 10.28
C PRO A 248 -0.48 -3.92 10.89
N HIS A 249 -0.87 -2.84 10.20
CA HIS A 249 -0.61 -1.48 10.67
C HIS A 249 -1.34 -1.11 11.97
N TYR A 250 -2.63 -1.44 12.11
CA TYR A 250 -3.39 -1.08 13.31
C TYR A 250 -2.89 -1.83 14.55
N THR A 251 -2.57 -3.12 14.37
CA THR A 251 -1.97 -3.96 15.42
C THR A 251 -0.62 -3.39 15.86
N GLN A 252 0.25 -3.10 14.89
CA GLN A 252 1.58 -2.52 15.16
C GLN A 252 1.50 -1.14 15.83
N ARG A 253 0.55 -0.27 15.43
CA ARG A 253 0.33 1.04 16.06
C ARG A 253 -0.05 0.89 17.53
N LEU A 254 -1.04 0.05 17.84
CA LEU A 254 -1.45 -0.20 19.23
C LEU A 254 -0.30 -0.78 20.06
N CYS A 255 0.42 -1.77 19.53
CA CYS A 255 1.57 -2.36 20.23
C CYS A 255 2.70 -1.36 20.45
N PHE A 256 2.97 -0.48 19.48
CA PHE A 256 3.99 0.55 19.61
C PHE A 256 3.73 1.48 20.78
N ASP A 257 2.49 1.99 20.90
CA ASP A 257 2.13 2.92 21.97
C ASP A 257 2.05 2.19 23.33
N LEU A 258 1.56 0.94 23.35
CA LEU A 258 1.56 0.09 24.54
C LEU A 258 2.97 -0.21 25.07
N TRP A 259 3.94 -0.40 24.18
CA TRP A 259 5.31 -0.71 24.56
C TRP A 259 5.95 0.38 25.43
N TYR A 260 5.69 1.66 25.15
CA TYR A 260 6.21 2.73 26.01
C TYR A 260 5.60 2.72 27.40
N ARG A 261 4.31 2.42 27.52
CA ARG A 261 3.63 2.27 28.83
C ARG A 261 4.16 1.06 29.60
N GLY A 262 4.22 -0.08 28.92
CA GLY A 262 4.76 -1.32 29.45
C GLY A 262 6.20 -1.15 29.91
N LYS A 263 7.02 -0.37 29.19
CA LYS A 263 8.42 -0.18 29.59
C LYS A 263 8.60 0.63 30.88
N ILE A 264 7.64 1.49 31.22
CA ILE A 264 7.64 2.25 32.48
C ILE A 264 7.17 1.37 33.64
N ARG A 265 6.14 0.54 33.43
CA ARG A 265 5.46 -0.22 34.50
C ARG A 265 5.95 -1.65 34.69
N GLY A 266 6.59 -2.23 33.67
CA GLY A 266 6.94 -3.65 33.61
C GLY A 266 5.78 -4.58 33.22
N GLU A 267 4.57 -4.04 33.07
CA GLU A 267 3.37 -4.80 32.69
C GLU A 267 2.42 -3.96 31.83
N ILE A 268 1.58 -4.65 31.05
CA ILE A 268 0.49 -4.10 30.25
C ILE A 268 -0.81 -4.75 30.67
N THR A 269 -1.82 -3.92 30.94
CA THR A 269 -3.17 -4.36 31.33
C THR A 269 -4.21 -4.04 30.26
N GLN A 270 -5.42 -4.60 30.38
CA GLN A 270 -6.56 -4.23 29.53
C GLN A 270 -6.86 -2.73 29.60
N SER A 271 -6.75 -2.11 30.79
CA SER A 271 -6.97 -0.67 30.95
C SER A 271 -5.95 0.17 30.19
N ASP A 272 -4.72 -0.34 30.00
CA ASP A 272 -3.71 0.35 29.19
C ASP A 272 -4.05 0.27 27.71
N LEU A 273 -4.57 -0.86 27.23
CA LEU A 273 -5.06 -1.03 25.86
C LEU A 273 -6.22 -0.07 25.56
N ASP A 274 -7.20 0.02 26.46
CA ASP A 274 -8.35 0.92 26.30
C ASP A 274 -7.90 2.40 26.27
N ALA A 275 -6.95 2.76 27.14
CA ALA A 275 -6.38 4.10 27.18
C ALA A 275 -5.59 4.44 25.91
N VAL A 276 -4.74 3.53 25.42
CA VAL A 276 -4.00 3.70 24.16
C VAL A 276 -4.95 3.83 22.98
N LEU A 277 -6.01 3.02 22.92
CA LEU A 277 -7.01 3.15 21.86
C LEU A 277 -7.66 4.54 21.87
N GLY A 278 -8.02 5.05 23.05
CA GLY A 278 -8.57 6.40 23.22
C GLY A 278 -7.60 7.50 22.75
N GLU A 279 -6.33 7.39 23.11
CA GLU A 279 -5.28 8.32 22.70
C GLU A 279 -5.06 8.30 21.18
N VAL A 280 -4.97 7.12 20.57
CA VAL A 280 -4.81 7.00 19.11
C VAL A 280 -6.01 7.60 18.37
N ILE A 281 -7.23 7.42 18.89
CA ILE A 281 -8.43 8.03 18.31
C ILE A 281 -8.39 9.56 18.46
N ALA A 282 -7.98 10.07 19.62
CA ALA A 282 -7.85 11.51 19.88
C ALA A 282 -6.80 12.15 18.95
N ASP A 283 -5.65 11.49 18.76
CA ASP A 283 -4.59 11.94 17.84
C ASP A 283 -5.08 12.09 16.39
N LEU A 284 -6.07 11.29 15.99
CA LEU A 284 -6.61 11.26 14.62
C LEU A 284 -7.90 12.08 14.48
N GLU A 285 -8.44 12.63 15.56
CA GLU A 285 -9.76 13.25 15.59
C GLU A 285 -9.88 14.42 14.61
N ASP A 286 -8.88 15.32 14.54
CA ASP A 286 -8.90 16.46 13.62
C ASP A 286 -8.97 16.02 12.15
N SER A 287 -8.28 14.93 11.80
CA SER A 287 -8.33 14.34 10.47
C SER A 287 -9.72 13.77 10.17
N TYR A 288 -10.31 13.06 11.13
CA TYR A 288 -11.65 12.50 11.00
C TYR A 288 -12.73 13.57 10.93
N LEU A 289 -12.61 14.66 11.68
CA LEU A 289 -13.50 15.82 11.60
C LEU A 289 -13.42 16.50 10.23
N THR A 290 -12.21 16.62 9.66
CA THR A 290 -12.00 17.16 8.32
C THR A 290 -12.67 16.27 7.26
N ILE A 291 -12.45 14.95 7.33
CA ILE A 291 -13.10 13.98 6.44
C ILE A 291 -14.61 14.10 6.58
N TRP A 292 -15.14 14.02 7.80
CA TRP A 292 -16.56 14.13 8.11
C TRP A 292 -17.18 15.44 7.59
N GLY A 293 -16.49 16.58 7.79
CA GLY A 293 -16.91 17.89 7.31
C GLY A 293 -17.06 17.95 5.79
N SER A 294 -16.23 17.21 5.05
CA SER A 294 -16.27 17.15 3.59
C SER A 294 -17.41 16.29 3.00
N LEU A 295 -18.10 15.51 3.83
CA LEU A 295 -19.12 14.56 3.39
C LEU A 295 -20.51 15.20 3.30
N THR A 296 -21.25 14.84 2.24
CA THR A 296 -22.67 15.20 2.11
C THR A 296 -23.54 14.46 3.16
N PRO A 297 -24.75 14.92 3.47
CA PRO A 297 -25.63 14.25 4.42
C PRO A 297 -25.89 12.77 4.08
N ASN A 298 -26.08 12.45 2.79
CA ASN A 298 -26.28 11.08 2.34
C ASN A 298 -25.01 10.22 2.51
N GLN A 299 -23.82 10.78 2.27
CA GLN A 299 -22.56 10.08 2.52
C GLN A 299 -22.36 9.82 4.02
N LYS A 300 -22.69 10.78 4.89
CA LYS A 300 -22.64 10.60 6.36
C LYS A 300 -23.57 9.48 6.82
N LYS A 301 -24.81 9.46 6.33
CA LYS A 301 -25.79 8.39 6.62
C LYS A 301 -25.26 7.01 6.24
N VAL A 302 -24.74 6.85 5.02
CA VAL A 302 -24.14 5.58 4.57
C VAL A 302 -22.91 5.22 5.42
N LEU A 303 -22.04 6.17 5.70
CA LEU A 303 -20.83 5.92 6.48
C LEU A 303 -21.13 5.43 7.90
N LEU A 304 -22.12 6.03 8.57
CA LEU A 304 -22.58 5.59 9.90
C LEU A 304 -23.18 4.18 9.86
N ALA A 305 -23.97 3.86 8.84
CA ALA A 305 -24.52 2.52 8.65
C ALA A 305 -23.41 1.47 8.48
N VAL A 306 -22.41 1.76 7.64
CA VAL A 306 -21.24 0.89 7.46
C VAL A 306 -20.47 0.73 8.78
N ALA A 307 -20.31 1.81 9.56
CA ALA A 307 -19.66 1.75 10.87
C ALA A 307 -20.41 0.87 11.87
N GLN A 308 -21.74 0.82 11.79
CA GLN A 308 -22.58 -0.04 12.62
C GLN A 308 -22.59 -1.51 12.16
N GLY A 309 -22.00 -1.82 11.01
CA GLY A 309 -21.98 -3.19 10.46
C GLY A 309 -23.24 -3.56 9.69
N GLU A 310 -24.00 -2.57 9.19
CA GLU A 310 -25.19 -2.82 8.37
C GLU A 310 -24.80 -3.53 7.06
N GLY A 311 -25.28 -4.77 6.89
CA GLY A 311 -24.92 -5.63 5.76
C GLY A 311 -25.75 -5.40 4.49
N ASP A 312 -26.97 -4.88 4.61
CA ASP A 312 -27.90 -4.68 3.49
C ASP A 312 -28.28 -3.20 3.32
N LEU A 313 -27.32 -2.44 2.77
CA LEU A 313 -27.46 -1.00 2.50
C LEU A 313 -28.50 -0.67 1.42
N PHE A 314 -28.96 -1.66 0.63
CA PHE A 314 -29.84 -1.42 -0.52
C PHE A 314 -31.28 -1.86 -0.27
N SER A 315 -31.56 -2.53 0.85
CA SER A 315 -32.91 -2.92 1.24
C SER A 315 -33.88 -1.75 1.33
N GLY A 316 -35.14 -1.99 0.98
CA GLY A 316 -36.21 -1.00 1.17
C GLY A 316 -36.46 -0.66 2.64
N THR A 317 -36.06 -1.54 3.57
CA THR A 317 -36.02 -1.28 5.02
C THR A 317 -34.95 -0.25 5.36
N PHE A 318 -33.72 -0.43 4.85
CA PHE A 318 -32.63 0.52 5.06
C PHE A 318 -32.94 1.91 4.48
N VAL A 319 -33.41 1.95 3.23
CA VAL A 319 -33.74 3.21 2.54
C VAL A 319 -34.76 4.03 3.32
N ARG A 320 -35.76 3.37 3.94
CA ARG A 320 -36.75 4.04 4.79
C ARG A 320 -36.19 4.42 6.16
N ALA A 321 -35.47 3.51 6.82
CA ALA A 321 -34.93 3.73 8.15
C ALA A 321 -33.92 4.90 8.20
N TYR A 322 -33.12 5.06 7.14
CA TYR A 322 -32.12 6.14 7.04
C TYR A 322 -32.60 7.33 6.19
N ASP A 323 -33.88 7.37 5.80
CA ASP A 323 -34.50 8.47 5.05
C ASP A 323 -33.73 8.82 3.75
N PHE A 324 -33.57 7.83 2.88
CA PHE A 324 -33.07 7.99 1.52
C PHE A 324 -34.23 8.08 0.53
N ARG A 325 -34.08 8.91 -0.50
CA ARG A 325 -35.08 9.05 -1.58
C ARG A 325 -35.24 7.77 -2.42
N SER A 326 -34.15 7.02 -2.59
CA SER A 326 -34.10 5.83 -3.43
C SER A 326 -32.84 5.00 -3.17
N PRO A 327 -32.84 3.70 -3.52
CA PRO A 327 -31.62 2.88 -3.53
C PRO A 327 -30.48 3.47 -4.38
N ALA A 328 -30.81 4.12 -5.51
CA ALA A 328 -29.82 4.79 -6.35
C ALA A 328 -29.09 5.95 -5.63
N SER A 329 -29.76 6.62 -4.69
CA SER A 329 -29.15 7.66 -3.86
C SER A 329 -28.13 7.07 -2.88
N VAL A 330 -28.42 5.89 -2.31
CA VAL A 330 -27.48 5.14 -1.47
C VAL A 330 -26.27 4.71 -2.29
N GLN A 331 -26.50 4.13 -3.48
CA GLN A 331 -25.44 3.66 -4.36
C GLN A 331 -24.50 4.79 -4.78
N SER A 332 -25.04 5.96 -5.14
CA SER A 332 -24.23 7.14 -5.48
C SER A 332 -23.38 7.62 -4.30
N ALA A 333 -23.96 7.66 -3.09
CA ALA A 333 -23.23 8.04 -1.87
C ALA A 333 -22.13 7.03 -1.54
N LEU A 334 -22.42 5.74 -1.59
CA LEU A 334 -21.47 4.65 -1.32
C LEU A 334 -20.32 4.66 -2.33
N ARG A 335 -20.63 4.78 -3.63
CA ARG A 335 -19.63 4.88 -4.69
C ARG A 335 -18.67 6.05 -4.43
N LYS A 336 -19.17 7.21 -4.02
CA LYS A 336 -18.32 8.36 -3.68
C LYS A 336 -17.44 8.10 -2.44
N LEU A 337 -17.92 7.36 -1.45
CA LEU A 337 -17.11 6.96 -0.29
C LEU A 337 -16.00 5.96 -0.68
N ILE A 338 -16.28 5.04 -1.60
CA ILE A 338 -15.30 4.10 -2.17
C ILE A 338 -14.25 4.85 -3.01
N GLU A 339 -14.69 5.78 -3.86
CA GLU A 339 -13.79 6.64 -4.66
C GLU A 339 -12.88 7.50 -3.76
N LYS A 340 -13.39 7.96 -2.61
CA LYS A 340 -12.61 8.67 -1.58
C LYS A 340 -11.76 7.75 -0.70
N GLU A 341 -11.80 6.43 -0.92
CA GLU A 341 -11.12 5.40 -0.13
C GLU A 341 -11.51 5.37 1.36
N ILE A 342 -12.67 5.92 1.72
CA ILE A 342 -13.19 5.93 3.10
C ILE A 342 -13.85 4.60 3.43
N VAL A 343 -14.49 3.99 2.44
CA VAL A 343 -15.12 2.66 2.52
C VAL A 343 -14.46 1.73 1.52
N ALA A 344 -14.18 0.51 1.94
CA ALA A 344 -13.70 -0.57 1.09
C ALA A 344 -14.81 -1.60 0.87
N GLU A 345 -14.86 -2.16 -0.33
CA GLU A 345 -15.75 -3.28 -0.68
C GLU A 345 -14.92 -4.57 -0.81
N THR A 346 -15.36 -5.64 -0.16
CA THR A 346 -14.73 -6.96 -0.29
C THR A 346 -15.82 -8.03 -0.30
N GLY A 347 -15.95 -8.75 -1.43
CA GLY A 347 -16.91 -9.84 -1.57
C GLY A 347 -18.37 -9.41 -1.38
N GLY A 348 -18.72 -8.19 -1.80
CA GLY A 348 -20.06 -7.62 -1.62
C GLY A 348 -20.35 -7.07 -0.21
N THR A 349 -19.35 -7.08 0.68
CA THR A 349 -19.47 -6.45 2.02
C THR A 349 -18.71 -5.13 2.05
N TYR A 350 -19.26 -4.15 2.76
CA TYR A 350 -18.68 -2.82 2.92
C TYR A 350 -18.10 -2.63 4.31
N ARG A 351 -16.89 -2.09 4.41
CA ARG A 351 -16.20 -1.82 5.68
C ARG A 351 -15.51 -0.47 5.61
N LEU A 352 -15.29 0.16 6.75
CA LEU A 352 -14.43 1.33 6.79
C LEU A 352 -13.00 0.93 6.45
N SER A 353 -12.35 1.73 5.61
CA SER A 353 -10.92 1.55 5.31
C SER A 353 -10.05 1.81 6.54
N ASP A 354 -10.53 2.68 7.45
CA ASP A 354 -9.87 2.97 8.72
C ASP A 354 -10.67 2.44 9.92
N ILE A 355 -10.06 1.48 10.63
CA ILE A 355 -10.65 0.83 11.81
C ILE A 355 -10.83 1.84 12.95
N PHE A 356 -9.86 2.73 13.18
CA PHE A 356 -9.94 3.74 14.24
C PHE A 356 -11.03 4.79 13.96
N MET A 357 -11.25 5.13 12.69
CA MET A 357 -12.39 5.98 12.31
C MET A 357 -13.72 5.29 12.63
N GLY A 358 -13.79 3.96 12.50
CA GLY A 358 -14.96 3.17 12.92
C GLY A 358 -15.26 3.31 14.40
N TYR A 359 -14.24 3.22 15.26
CA TYR A 359 -14.38 3.45 16.70
C TYR A 359 -14.78 4.89 17.02
N TRP A 360 -14.12 5.88 16.40
CA TRP A 360 -14.44 7.29 16.56
C TRP A 360 -15.91 7.60 16.20
N LEU A 361 -16.40 7.11 15.06
CA LEU A 361 -17.80 7.29 14.64
C LEU A 361 -18.77 6.66 15.65
N LYS A 362 -18.46 5.47 16.16
CA LYS A 362 -19.29 4.79 17.16
C LYS A 362 -19.34 5.58 18.46
N GLN A 363 -18.19 6.00 18.98
CA GLN A 363 -18.10 6.78 20.22
C GLN A 363 -18.83 8.11 20.10
N ARG A 364 -18.66 8.82 18.97
CA ARG A 364 -19.18 10.18 18.79
C ARG A 364 -20.65 10.27 18.42
N PHE A 365 -21.14 9.36 17.57
CA PHE A 365 -22.47 9.48 16.94
C PHE A 365 -23.41 8.33 17.24
N VAL A 366 -22.90 7.20 17.76
CA VAL A 366 -23.71 6.02 18.07
C VAL A 366 -23.84 5.83 19.59
N GLY A 367 -22.83 6.25 20.36
CA GLY A 367 -22.84 6.36 21.81
C GLY A 367 -23.75 7.49 22.29
N GLU A 368 -25.01 7.13 22.55
CA GLU A 368 -26.09 7.76 23.36
C GLU A 368 -27.47 7.56 22.71
N ALA A 369 -27.56 7.17 21.43
CA ALA A 369 -28.83 7.11 20.71
C ALA A 369 -29.61 5.77 20.80
N ARG A 370 -29.23 4.81 21.65
CA ARG A 370 -29.94 3.52 21.80
C ARG A 370 -30.09 3.00 23.25
N LEU A 371 -30.48 3.87 24.17
CA LEU A 371 -31.11 3.46 25.45
C LEU A 371 -32.58 3.94 25.60
N SER A 372 -33.19 4.48 24.55
CA SER A 372 -34.57 5.00 24.59
C SER A 372 -35.52 4.44 23.52
N ALA A 373 -35.14 3.36 22.83
CA ALA A 373 -36.02 2.62 21.93
C ALA A 373 -35.96 1.13 22.27
N GLY A 374 -36.48 0.79 23.44
CA GLY A 374 -36.49 -0.54 24.02
C GLY A 374 -37.26 -0.54 25.33
N SER A 375 -38.48 0.01 25.30
CA SER A 375 -39.52 -0.18 26.32
C SER A 375 -40.81 -0.53 25.62
#